data_AF-A0A1V8SRF7-F1
#
_entry.id   AF-A0A1V8SRF7-F1
#
_cell.length_a   1.000
_cell.length_b   1.000
_cell.length_c   1.000
_cell.angle_alpha   90.00
_cell.angle_beta   90.00
_cell.angle_gamma   90.00
#
_symmetry.space_group_name_H-M   'P 1'
#
loop_
_entity.id
_entity.type
_entity.pdbx_description
1 polymer ?
#
loop_
_entity_poly.entity_id
_entity_poly.type
_entity_poly.pdbx_seq_one_letter_code
_entity_poly.pdbx_strand_id
1 'polypeptide(L)'
;MKLSTTSQIPVYTIAGSNTARPLPEWLARKRKRSLKRDAEYANRVELVQDFEFEEASSCVRVSRDGDWVMSTGTYKPQIHVHSTANLSLSFARHTDTVNQKFLLLDDGYAKSLHLQSDRSLEFHTP
;
A
#
# COMPACT_ATOMS: atom_id res chain seq x y z
N MET A 1 -3.68 -5.23 15.39
CA MET A 1 -4.73 -6.11 14.83
C MET A 1 -6.05 -5.82 15.50
N LYS A 2 -7.10 -5.56 14.72
CA LYS A 2 -8.47 -5.28 15.21
C LYS A 2 -9.40 -6.39 14.74
N LEU A 3 -10.13 -6.99 15.67
CA LEU A 3 -11.20 -7.95 15.39
C LEU A 3 -12.53 -7.18 15.24
N SER A 4 -13.25 -7.39 14.16
CA SER A 4 -14.63 -6.92 13.97
C SER A 4 -15.58 -8.11 13.89
N THR A 5 -16.60 -8.11 14.76
CA THR A 5 -17.62 -9.15 14.90
C THR A 5 -19.02 -8.63 14.57
N THR A 6 -19.13 -7.68 13.64
CA THR A 6 -20.41 -7.11 13.19
C THR A 6 -21.29 -8.16 12.50
N SER A 7 -20.72 -9.28 12.04
CA SER A 7 -21.43 -10.41 11.46
C SER A 7 -21.13 -11.70 12.23
N GLN A 8 -21.81 -12.80 11.88
CA GLN A 8 -21.53 -14.13 12.46
C GLN A 8 -20.09 -14.61 12.21
N ILE A 9 -19.42 -14.12 11.17
CA ILE A 9 -18.05 -14.48 10.82
C ILE A 9 -17.09 -13.37 11.30
N PRO A 10 -16.05 -13.69 12.09
CA PRO A 10 -15.07 -12.72 12.54
C PRO A 10 -14.19 -12.23 11.37
N VAL A 11 -13.97 -10.92 11.30
CA VAL A 11 -13.07 -10.29 10.32
C VAL A 11 -11.89 -9.66 11.06
N TYR A 12 -10.68 -9.85 10.54
CA TYR A 12 -9.45 -9.36 11.14
C TYR A 12 -8.81 -8.27 10.28
N THR A 13 -8.75 -7.06 10.81
CA THR A 13 -7.97 -5.96 10.22
C THR A 13 -6.57 -5.98 10.83
N ILE A 14 -5.59 -6.41 10.03
CA ILE A 14 -4.20 -6.56 10.50
C ILE A 14 -3.42 -5.27 10.26
N ALA A 15 -3.49 -4.72 9.04
CA ALA A 15 -2.91 -3.44 8.65
C ALA A 15 -4.02 -2.47 8.21
N GLY A 16 -4.02 -1.25 8.74
CA GLY A 16 -4.97 -0.21 8.38
C GLY A 16 -5.07 0.93 9.39
N SER A 17 -5.70 2.04 8.98
CA SER A 17 -5.81 3.28 9.77
C SER A 17 -6.50 3.13 11.13
N ASN A 18 -7.27 2.06 11.33
CA ASN A 18 -7.94 1.74 12.60
C ASN A 18 -7.12 0.83 13.53
N THR A 19 -5.91 0.43 13.14
CA THR A 19 -5.01 -0.41 13.96
C THR A 19 -3.98 0.39 14.74
N ALA A 20 -3.89 1.70 14.50
CA ALA A 20 -3.14 2.65 15.29
C ALA A 20 -3.85 4.02 15.22
N ARG A 21 -3.78 4.83 16.27
CA ARG A 21 -4.09 6.27 16.13
C ARG A 21 -3.23 6.84 14.99
N PRO A 22 -3.80 7.55 14.00
CA PRO A 22 -3.03 8.16 12.92
C PRO A 22 -2.25 9.34 13.51
N LEU A 23 -1.15 9.03 14.18
CA LEU A 23 -0.13 10.01 14.49
C LEU A 23 0.62 10.25 13.18
N PRO A 24 0.72 11.51 12.73
CA PRO A 24 1.57 11.84 11.61
C PRO A 24 2.97 11.26 11.82
N GLU A 25 3.57 10.71 10.76
CA GLU A 25 4.83 9.98 10.85
C GLU A 25 5.95 10.82 11.50
N TRP A 26 6.00 12.12 11.15
CA TRP A 26 6.94 13.07 11.74
C TRP A 26 6.78 13.22 13.26
N LEU A 27 5.55 13.13 13.78
CA LEU A 27 5.26 13.25 15.20
C LEU A 27 5.59 11.94 15.93
N ALA A 28 5.29 10.80 15.32
CA ALA A 28 5.69 9.49 15.82
C ALA A 28 7.22 9.39 15.92
N ARG A 29 7.94 9.88 14.91
CA ARG A 29 9.41 9.95 14.90
C ARG A 29 9.95 10.85 16.02
N LYS A 30 9.34 12.03 16.23
CA LYS A 30 9.70 12.97 17.30
C LYS A 30 9.47 12.39 18.71
N ARG A 31 8.41 11.60 18.88
CA ARG A 31 8.00 11.02 20.17
C ARG A 31 8.36 9.53 20.33
N LYS A 32 9.26 8.99 19.48
CA LYS A 32 9.62 7.56 19.43
C LYS A 32 9.96 6.96 20.80
N ARG A 33 10.69 7.70 21.65
CA ARG A 33 11.05 7.24 23.01
C ARG A 33 9.86 7.15 23.96
N SER A 34 8.92 8.11 23.91
CA SER A 34 7.74 8.08 24.76
C SER A 34 6.71 7.06 24.29
N LEU A 35 6.57 6.87 22.97
CA LEU A 35 5.65 5.88 22.39
C LEU A 35 6.09 4.43 22.61
N LYS A 36 7.38 4.16 22.86
CA LYS A 36 7.86 2.79 23.11
C LYS A 36 7.21 2.14 24.34
N ARG A 37 6.69 2.93 25.29
CA ARG A 37 5.97 2.44 26.48
C ARG A 37 4.47 2.25 26.24
N ASP A 38 3.96 2.70 25.10
CA ASP A 38 2.55 2.55 24.74
C ASP A 38 2.32 1.14 24.17
N ALA A 39 1.43 0.37 24.82
CA ALA A 39 1.10 -0.98 24.42
C ALA A 39 0.45 -1.02 23.02
N GLU A 40 -0.29 0.01 22.63
CA GLU A 40 -0.92 0.09 21.31
C GLU A 40 0.15 0.27 20.21
N TYR A 41 1.14 1.13 20.46
CA TYR A 41 2.26 1.35 19.53
C TYR A 41 3.19 0.13 19.44
N ALA A 42 3.44 -0.55 20.56
CA ALA A 42 4.26 -1.76 20.59
C ALA A 42 3.61 -2.96 19.87
N ASN A 43 2.27 -3.02 19.87
CA ASN A 43 1.50 -4.06 19.18
C ASN A 43 1.17 -3.73 17.71
N ARG A 44 1.75 -2.66 17.16
CA ARG A 44 1.60 -2.30 15.74
C ARG A 44 2.34 -3.32 14.88
N VAL A 45 1.59 -4.05 14.05
CA VAL A 45 2.15 -5.02 13.10
C VAL A 45 1.94 -4.48 11.70
N GLU A 46 3.03 -4.15 11.02
CA GLU A 46 3.06 -3.88 9.59
C GLU A 46 3.55 -5.14 8.89
N LEU A 47 2.70 -5.73 8.04
CA LEU A 47 3.03 -6.98 7.34
C LEU A 47 3.97 -6.73 6.16
N VAL A 48 3.69 -5.68 5.40
CA VAL A 48 4.49 -5.25 4.25
C VAL A 48 5.02 -3.86 4.56
N GLN A 49 6.33 -3.70 4.45
CA GLN A 49 7.00 -2.45 4.69
C GLN A 49 6.55 -1.38 3.67
N ASP A 50 6.27 -0.17 4.17
CA ASP A 50 5.92 1.01 3.38
C ASP A 50 4.70 0.81 2.46
N PHE A 51 3.75 -0.05 2.88
CA PHE A 51 2.50 -0.32 2.15
C PHE A 51 1.43 0.76 2.43
N GLU A 52 1.78 2.02 2.18
CA GLU A 52 0.89 3.16 2.40
C GLU A 52 1.13 4.29 1.40
N PHE A 53 0.13 5.16 1.25
CA PHE A 53 0.23 6.40 0.50
C PHE A 53 -0.18 7.55 1.42
N GLU A 54 0.45 8.72 1.26
CA GLU A 54 0.21 9.88 2.12
C GLU A 54 -1.25 10.38 2.10
N GLU A 55 -1.91 10.29 0.94
CA GLU A 55 -3.25 10.81 0.73
C GLU A 55 -4.27 9.68 0.50
N ALA A 56 -4.24 9.06 -0.68
CA ALA A 56 -5.13 7.96 -1.02
C ALA A 56 -4.49 7.01 -2.03
N SER A 57 -4.96 5.77 -2.02
CA SER A 57 -4.70 4.77 -3.05
C SER A 57 -5.89 4.66 -4.00
N SER A 58 -5.66 4.56 -5.31
CA SER A 58 -6.71 4.39 -6.31
C SER A 58 -7.01 2.92 -6.62
N CYS A 59 -5.97 2.11 -6.85
CA CYS A 59 -6.12 0.73 -7.29
C CYS A 59 -5.00 -0.14 -6.71
N VAL A 60 -5.33 -1.41 -6.43
CA VAL A 60 -4.38 -2.43 -5.98
C VAL A 60 -4.65 -3.70 -6.78
N ARG A 61 -3.59 -4.32 -7.30
CA ARG A 61 -3.64 -5.62 -7.99
C ARG A 61 -2.49 -6.49 -7.52
N VAL A 62 -2.78 -7.77 -7.42
CA VAL A 62 -1.79 -8.82 -7.18
C VAL A 62 -1.50 -9.46 -8.53
N SER A 63 -0.24 -9.80 -8.77
CA SER A 63 0.18 -10.60 -9.91
C SER A 63 -0.43 -12.00 -9.86
N ARG A 64 -0.40 -12.70 -10.99
CA ARG A 64 -1.03 -14.02 -11.10
C ARG A 64 -0.22 -15.09 -10.37
N ASP A 65 1.10 -14.93 -10.33
CA ASP A 65 2.01 -15.74 -9.53
C ASP A 65 1.83 -15.53 -8.01
N GLY A 66 1.26 -14.39 -7.59
CA GLY A 66 1.08 -14.03 -6.17
C GLY A 66 2.33 -13.41 -5.52
N ASP A 67 3.42 -13.25 -6.26
CA ASP A 67 4.70 -12.79 -5.74
C ASP A 67 4.82 -11.25 -5.69
N TRP A 68 3.92 -10.54 -6.37
CA TRP A 68 3.97 -9.10 -6.54
C TRP A 68 2.63 -8.43 -6.26
N VAL A 69 2.68 -7.30 -5.56
CA VAL A 69 1.54 -6.43 -5.34
C VAL A 69 1.88 -5.06 -5.91
N MET A 70 1.09 -4.62 -6.89
CA MET A 70 1.18 -3.28 -7.44
C MET A 70 0.04 -2.43 -6.90
N SER A 71 0.35 -1.19 -6.53
CA SER A 71 -0.61 -0.23 -6.02
C SER A 71 -0.33 1.16 -6.60
N THR A 72 -1.37 2.00 -6.69
CA THR A 72 -1.25 3.36 -7.26
C THR A 72 -1.77 4.40 -6.27
N GLY A 73 -1.02 5.49 -6.07
CA GLY A 73 -1.34 6.59 -5.17
C GLY A 73 -1.72 7.90 -5.88
N THR A 74 -2.37 8.80 -5.16
CA THR A 74 -2.87 10.10 -5.68
C THR A 74 -1.88 11.25 -5.51
N TYR A 75 -1.25 11.37 -4.34
CA TYR A 75 -0.32 12.45 -4.06
C TYR A 75 1.03 12.19 -4.72
N LYS A 76 1.46 13.14 -5.57
CA LYS A 76 2.54 12.96 -6.55
C LYS A 76 2.34 11.61 -7.26
N PRO A 77 1.44 11.54 -8.25
CA PRO A 77 0.93 10.29 -8.79
C PRO A 77 2.03 9.25 -8.95
N GLN A 78 1.85 8.09 -8.35
CA GLN A 78 2.93 7.12 -8.19
C GLN A 78 2.40 5.69 -8.18
N ILE A 79 3.26 4.80 -8.62
CA ILE A 79 3.08 3.36 -8.67
C ILE A 79 4.07 2.77 -7.68
N HIS A 80 3.58 2.00 -6.72
CA HIS A 80 4.40 1.18 -5.84
C HIS A 80 4.29 -0.28 -6.24
N VAL A 81 5.43 -0.96 -6.28
CA VAL A 81 5.50 -2.40 -6.50
C VAL A 81 6.16 -3.04 -5.29
N HIS A 82 5.44 -3.91 -4.61
CA HIS A 82 5.90 -4.62 -3.43
C HIS A 82 6.13 -6.09 -3.79
N SER A 83 7.22 -6.65 -3.26
CA SER A 83 7.48 -8.10 -3.33
C SER A 83 6.89 -8.77 -2.09
N THR A 84 6.06 -9.78 -2.29
CA THR A 84 5.46 -10.52 -1.17
C THR A 84 6.46 -11.44 -0.48
N ALA A 85 7.45 -11.96 -1.22
CA ALA A 85 8.54 -12.76 -0.66
C ALA A 85 9.45 -11.95 0.29
N ASN A 86 9.75 -10.70 -0.09
CA ASN A 86 10.61 -9.82 0.71
C ASN A 86 9.83 -8.91 1.67
N LEU A 87 8.49 -8.96 1.65
CA LEU A 87 7.59 -8.13 2.45
C LEU A 87 7.94 -6.63 2.45
N SER A 88 8.40 -6.13 1.31
CA SER A 88 8.92 -4.76 1.21
C SER A 88 8.66 -4.14 -0.17
N LEU A 89 8.76 -2.81 -0.23
CA LEU A 89 8.71 -2.05 -1.47
C LEU A 89 9.93 -2.41 -2.35
N SER A 90 9.66 -2.94 -3.53
CA SER A 90 10.70 -3.19 -4.53
C SER A 90 11.11 -1.90 -5.23
N PHE A 91 10.14 -1.12 -5.71
CA PHE A 91 10.39 0.20 -6.26
C PHE A 91 9.12 1.05 -6.26
N ALA A 92 9.32 2.37 -6.32
CA ALA A 92 8.28 3.35 -6.57
C ALA A 92 8.63 4.17 -7.80
N ARG A 93 7.66 4.42 -8.68
CA ARG A 93 7.79 5.25 -9.88
C ARG A 93 6.69 6.30 -9.90
N HIS A 94 7.01 7.52 -10.28
CA HIS A 94 6.01 8.57 -10.46
C HIS A 94 5.42 8.54 -11.87
N THR A 95 4.14 8.85 -11.98
CA THR A 95 3.41 9.08 -13.23
C THR A 95 3.04 10.55 -13.35
N ASP A 96 2.75 11.01 -14.57
CA ASP A 96 2.43 12.41 -14.81
C ASP A 96 1.03 12.77 -14.27
N THR A 97 0.10 11.81 -14.33
CA THR A 97 -1.27 11.98 -13.87
C THR A 97 -1.74 10.83 -13.00
N VAL A 98 -2.89 11.04 -12.33
CA VAL A 98 -3.48 10.05 -11.41
C VAL A 98 -4.03 8.87 -12.18
N ASN A 99 -3.61 7.68 -11.78
CA ASN A 99 -4.11 6.43 -12.33
C ASN A 99 -5.55 6.15 -11.90
N GLN A 100 -6.41 5.79 -12.86
CA GLN A 100 -7.77 5.34 -12.58
C GLN A 100 -7.86 3.84 -12.40
N LYS A 101 -7.21 3.08 -13.29
CA LYS A 101 -7.20 1.63 -13.27
C LYS A 101 -5.97 1.11 -14.00
N PHE A 102 -5.47 -0.03 -13.56
CA PHE A 102 -4.41 -0.73 -14.28
C PHE A 102 -4.64 -2.24 -14.30
N LEU A 103 -3.92 -2.89 -15.20
CA LEU A 103 -3.86 -4.34 -15.35
C LEU A 103 -2.41 -4.77 -15.49
N LEU A 104 -2.08 -5.91 -14.87
CA LEU A 104 -0.86 -6.64 -15.11
C LEU A 104 -1.09 -7.53 -16.35
N LEU A 105 -0.18 -7.45 -17.31
CA LEU A 105 -0.31 -8.15 -18.59
C LEU A 105 0.40 -9.50 -18.60
N ASP A 106 1.33 -9.69 -17.66
CA ASP A 106 2.11 -10.91 -17.49
C ASP A 106 1.74 -11.59 -16.16
N ASP A 107 2.28 -12.78 -15.92
CA ASP A 107 2.03 -13.49 -14.67
C ASP A 107 2.71 -12.81 -13.46
N GLY A 108 3.76 -12.00 -13.70
CA GLY A 108 4.45 -11.15 -12.71
C GLY A 108 4.20 -9.64 -12.88
N TYR A 109 5.13 -8.80 -12.41
CA TYR A 109 5.01 -7.32 -12.49
C TYR A 109 5.61 -6.68 -13.77
N ALA A 110 6.25 -7.48 -14.63
CA ALA A 110 7.13 -6.99 -15.69
C ALA A 110 6.44 -6.17 -16.80
N LYS A 111 5.12 -6.31 -16.96
CA LYS A 111 4.34 -5.54 -17.94
C LYS A 111 3.04 -5.10 -17.32
N SER A 112 2.77 -3.81 -17.34
CA SER A 112 1.50 -3.25 -16.88
C SER A 112 0.94 -2.20 -17.84
N LEU A 113 -0.39 -2.15 -17.91
CA LEU A 113 -1.17 -1.19 -18.68
C LEU A 113 -1.98 -0.33 -17.72
N HIS A 114 -1.84 0.99 -17.85
CA HIS A 114 -2.38 1.98 -16.95
C HIS A 114 -3.32 2.92 -17.71
N LEU A 115 -4.58 3.00 -17.28
CA LEU A 115 -5.52 4.02 -17.71
C LEU A 115 -5.36 5.25 -16.82
N GLN A 116 -4.94 6.34 -17.44
CA GLN A 116 -4.68 7.61 -16.77
C GLN A 116 -5.88 8.56 -16.86
N SER A 117 -5.93 9.53 -15.95
CA SER A 117 -7.06 10.48 -15.86
C SER A 117 -7.12 11.50 -17.00
N ASP A 118 -6.00 11.70 -17.70
CA ASP A 118 -5.89 12.57 -18.89
C ASP A 118 -6.33 11.87 -20.19
N ARG A 119 -6.94 10.69 -20.10
CA ARG A 119 -7.37 9.85 -21.24
C ARG A 119 -6.20 9.26 -22.03
N SER A 120 -5.01 9.20 -21.44
CA SER A 120 -3.89 8.45 -21.99
C SER A 120 -3.85 7.00 -21.47
N LEU A 121 -3.14 6.16 -22.22
CA LEU A 121 -2.77 4.80 -21.81
C LEU A 121 -1.26 4.76 -21.66
N GLU A 122 -0.80 4.36 -20.49
CA GLU A 122 0.62 4.19 -20.19
C GLU A 122 0.98 2.71 -20.11
N PHE A 123 2.09 2.35 -20.75
CA PHE A 123 2.68 1.01 -20.68
C PHE A 123 3.97 1.10 -19.88
N HIS A 124 4.12 0.24 -18.88
CA HIS A 124 5.32 0.19 -18.07
C HIS A 124 6.00 -1.17 -18.13
N THR A 125 7.33 -1.11 -18.15
CA THR A 125 8.26 -2.23 -17.99
C THR A 125 9.28 -1.89 -16.90
N PRO A 126 9.99 -2.91 -16.36
CA PRO A 126 11.13 -2.76 -15.46
C PRO A 126 12.15 -1.75 -15.98
#